data_AF-A2DZ80-F1
#
_entry.id   AF-A2DZ80-F1
#
_cell.length_a   1.000
_cell.length_b   1.000
_cell.length_c   1.000
_cell.angle_alpha   90.00
_cell.angle_beta   90.00
_cell.angle_gamma   90.00
#
_symmetry.space_group_name_H-M   'P 1'
#
loop_
_entity.id
_entity.type
_entity.pdbx_description
1 polymer ?
#
loop_
_entity_poly.entity_id
_entity_poly.type
_entity_poly.pdbx_seq_one_letter_code
_entity_poly.pdbx_strand_id
1 'polypeptide(L)'
;MAEDEGGTQAQKHKIPSRVASRTDLASIWNVPDTISSPIVTIKEQKLKENKLFTLLLNNTSKSSKKMLYIPPKVESEKPKKPTAVPFQHLFTNLVFTSPKKLNIPPKIEKNLTYVFKSDSNKDLAFQDFKLKCKNASESVIICGNLMFYFHNNIAVVKAFTLSATNLIEKASNKLPMIDIDKSLLIIEEQSKVQKLQIYSTVPFHYSVITPIIFHFSEIGSAKGRLFRAKLDGYMFKFVKEEIYLANGNSDEISLNSVALSL
;
A
#
# COMPACT_ATOMS: atom_id res chain seq x y z
N MET A 1 -3.05 -66.94 -35.22
CA MET A 1 -2.88 -66.65 -33.78
C MET A 1 -3.94 -65.62 -33.47
N ALA A 2 -5.15 -66.05 -33.07
CA ALA A 2 -5.49 -66.59 -31.74
C ALA A 2 -5.47 -65.43 -30.72
N GLU A 3 -6.64 -64.96 -30.23
CA GLU A 3 -7.37 -65.51 -29.04
C GLU A 3 -6.53 -65.26 -27.77
N ASP A 4 -7.03 -64.71 -26.65
CA ASP A 4 -8.38 -64.68 -26.05
C ASP A 4 -8.47 -63.48 -25.06
N GLU A 5 -9.58 -62.72 -24.94
CA GLU A 5 -10.80 -62.90 -24.10
C GLU A 5 -10.74 -62.37 -22.64
N GLY A 6 -11.94 -62.00 -22.12
CA GLY A 6 -12.22 -61.54 -20.74
C GLY A 6 -12.41 -60.01 -20.61
N GLY A 7 -13.62 -59.45 -20.37
CA GLY A 7 -14.88 -60.04 -19.89
C GLY A 7 -14.75 -60.49 -18.42
N THR A 8 -15.57 -60.13 -17.44
CA THR A 8 -16.79 -59.29 -17.34
C THR A 8 -16.74 -58.57 -15.96
N GLN A 9 -17.75 -57.96 -15.30
CA GLN A 9 -19.21 -57.86 -15.44
C GLN A 9 -19.70 -56.54 -14.79
N ALA A 10 -20.97 -56.16 -15.00
CA ALA A 10 -21.63 -55.10 -14.23
C ALA A 10 -22.57 -55.70 -13.15
N GLN A 11 -22.68 -55.08 -11.98
CA GLN A 11 -23.78 -55.34 -11.04
C GLN A 11 -24.35 -54.03 -10.45
N LYS A 12 -25.68 -53.87 -10.58
CA LYS A 12 -26.50 -52.92 -9.82
C LYS A 12 -26.98 -53.61 -8.54
N HIS A 13 -26.99 -52.96 -7.38
CA HIS A 13 -27.99 -53.28 -6.33
C HIS A 13 -28.34 -52.08 -5.43
N LYS A 14 -29.57 -52.16 -4.90
CA LYS A 14 -30.41 -51.13 -4.25
C LYS A 14 -29.91 -50.54 -2.91
N ILE A 15 -30.42 -49.33 -2.63
CA ILE A 15 -30.46 -48.60 -1.34
C ILE A 15 -31.57 -49.20 -0.43
N PRO A 16 -31.36 -49.39 0.89
CA PRO A 16 -31.81 -48.47 1.98
C PRO A 16 -30.67 -48.21 3.02
N SER A 17 -30.74 -47.35 4.04
CA SER A 17 -31.74 -46.39 4.57
C SER A 17 -31.04 -45.29 5.43
N ARG A 18 -31.80 -44.25 5.83
CA ARG A 18 -31.38 -43.08 6.65
C ARG A 18 -30.87 -43.44 8.06
N VAL A 19 -29.83 -42.73 8.55
CA VAL A 19 -29.76 -41.91 9.80
C VAL A 19 -28.60 -40.90 9.58
N ALA A 20 -28.80 -39.61 9.25
CA ALA A 20 -29.22 -38.49 10.10
C ALA A 20 -28.19 -37.99 11.15
N SER A 21 -27.25 -37.13 10.73
CA SER A 21 -26.71 -36.01 11.54
C SER A 21 -25.88 -35.03 10.68
N ARG A 22 -26.52 -33.96 10.17
CA ARG A 22 -25.82 -32.78 9.66
C ARG A 22 -26.50 -31.50 10.15
N THR A 23 -25.69 -30.62 10.73
CA THR A 23 -26.07 -29.43 11.49
C THR A 23 -26.35 -28.22 10.59
N ASP A 24 -27.64 -27.97 10.36
CA ASP A 24 -28.35 -26.71 10.69
C ASP A 24 -27.78 -25.31 10.36
N LEU A 25 -26.91 -25.15 9.35
CA LEU A 25 -26.54 -23.81 8.84
C LEU A 25 -26.55 -23.65 7.30
N ALA A 26 -26.84 -24.72 6.55
CA ALA A 26 -26.79 -24.70 5.08
C ALA A 26 -28.09 -24.20 4.39
N SER A 27 -29.10 -23.77 5.16
CA SER A 27 -30.47 -23.54 4.68
C SER A 27 -30.75 -22.12 4.17
N ILE A 28 -29.82 -21.17 4.33
CA ILE A 28 -30.13 -19.73 4.31
C ILE A 28 -29.94 -19.07 2.91
N TRP A 29 -29.27 -19.72 1.95
CA TRP A 29 -28.80 -19.06 0.72
C TRP A 29 -29.13 -19.74 -0.62
N ASN A 30 -30.14 -20.63 -0.66
CA ASN A 30 -30.58 -21.24 -1.92
C ASN A 30 -31.73 -20.45 -2.58
N VAL A 31 -31.39 -19.54 -3.50
CA VAL A 31 -32.28 -19.04 -4.56
C VAL A 31 -31.68 -19.48 -5.91
N PRO A 32 -32.39 -20.25 -6.75
CA PRO A 32 -31.89 -20.66 -8.05
C PRO A 32 -32.24 -19.65 -9.15
N ASP A 33 -31.24 -19.24 -9.93
CA ASP A 33 -31.44 -18.57 -11.23
C ASP A 33 -31.78 -19.58 -12.33
N THR A 34 -32.75 -19.29 -13.19
CA THR A 34 -32.63 -19.43 -14.67
C THR A 34 -33.83 -18.84 -15.43
N ILE A 35 -33.63 -17.63 -15.97
CA ILE A 35 -33.91 -17.17 -17.35
C ILE A 35 -35.17 -17.71 -18.08
N SER A 36 -36.10 -16.81 -18.43
CA SER A 36 -36.75 -16.75 -19.76
C SER A 36 -37.50 -15.41 -20.01
N SER A 37 -37.13 -14.69 -21.08
CA SER A 37 -37.82 -13.50 -21.62
C SER A 37 -38.86 -13.93 -22.70
N PRO A 38 -39.83 -13.12 -23.21
CA PRO A 38 -39.61 -11.74 -23.70
C PRO A 38 -40.74 -10.68 -23.57
N ILE A 39 -40.32 -9.40 -23.61
CA ILE A 39 -40.93 -8.23 -24.28
C ILE A 39 -42.46 -8.08 -24.32
N VAL A 40 -43.01 -7.08 -23.59
CA VAL A 40 -44.08 -6.19 -24.11
C VAL A 40 -43.90 -4.73 -23.66
N THR A 41 -43.87 -3.86 -24.67
CA THR A 41 -44.10 -2.41 -24.76
C THR A 41 -44.73 -1.66 -23.58
N ILE A 42 -44.10 -0.54 -23.20
CA ILE A 42 -44.68 0.52 -22.34
C ILE A 42 -45.88 1.16 -23.06
N LYS A 43 -47.06 1.18 -22.42
CA LYS A 43 -48.17 2.07 -22.78
C LYS A 43 -48.54 2.94 -21.58
N GLU A 44 -48.61 4.24 -21.80
CA GLU A 44 -49.25 5.16 -20.86
C GLU A 44 -50.75 4.83 -20.75
N GLN A 45 -51.25 4.68 -19.52
CA GLN A 45 -52.67 4.90 -19.22
C GLN A 45 -52.81 5.73 -17.95
N LYS A 46 -53.25 6.98 -18.15
CA LYS A 46 -53.76 7.84 -17.10
C LYS A 46 -55.08 7.24 -16.57
N LEU A 47 -55.21 6.99 -15.27
CA LEU A 47 -56.51 7.11 -14.62
C LEU A 47 -56.42 7.50 -13.12
N LYS A 48 -56.79 8.76 -12.88
CA LYS A 48 -57.59 9.29 -11.77
C LYS A 48 -57.28 8.90 -10.30
N GLU A 49 -56.73 9.91 -9.63
CA GLU A 49 -57.30 10.52 -8.40
C GLU A 49 -57.50 9.66 -7.13
N ASN A 50 -56.46 9.62 -6.28
CA ASN A 50 -56.64 9.57 -4.83
C ASN A 50 -56.38 10.97 -4.23
N LYS A 51 -57.34 11.89 -4.41
CA LYS A 51 -57.27 13.32 -3.98
C LYS A 51 -57.18 13.56 -2.46
N LEU A 52 -57.21 12.51 -1.64
CA LEU A 52 -57.27 12.61 -0.19
C LEU A 52 -55.88 12.76 0.47
N PHE A 53 -54.84 12.12 -0.08
CA PHE A 53 -53.48 12.20 0.48
C PHE A 53 -52.76 13.51 0.14
N THR A 54 -53.08 14.16 -0.99
CA THR A 54 -52.43 15.41 -1.41
C THR A 54 -52.84 16.62 -0.56
N LEU A 55 -54.04 16.59 0.04
CA LEU A 55 -54.52 17.66 0.91
C LEU A 55 -53.94 17.61 2.33
N LEU A 56 -53.47 16.45 2.79
CA LEU A 56 -52.83 16.28 4.11
C LEU A 56 -51.39 16.83 4.15
N LEU A 57 -50.73 16.99 3.00
CA LEU A 57 -49.36 17.50 2.90
C LEU A 57 -49.27 19.03 2.93
N ASN A 58 -50.37 19.74 2.68
CA ASN A 58 -50.40 21.22 2.61
C ASN A 58 -50.78 21.91 3.93
N ASN A 59 -50.84 21.18 5.04
CA ASN A 59 -51.18 21.75 6.36
C ASN A 59 -49.97 21.88 7.31
N THR A 60 -48.79 22.16 6.76
CA THR A 60 -47.67 22.69 7.57
C THR A 60 -47.97 24.16 7.89
N SER A 61 -48.55 24.41 9.06
CA SER A 61 -48.65 25.76 9.60
C SER A 61 -47.26 26.41 9.62
N LYS A 62 -47.18 27.70 9.25
CA LYS A 62 -45.94 28.49 9.29
C LYS A 62 -45.54 28.76 10.73
N SER A 63 -45.08 27.73 11.44
CA SER A 63 -44.44 27.91 12.74
C SER A 63 -43.15 28.69 12.53
N SER A 64 -43.00 29.78 13.28
CA SER A 64 -41.73 30.48 13.35
C SER A 64 -40.65 29.49 13.79
N LYS A 65 -39.47 29.55 13.16
CA LYS A 65 -38.32 28.75 13.56
C LYS A 65 -37.92 29.14 14.98
N LYS A 66 -38.49 28.47 15.99
CA LYS A 66 -37.98 28.48 17.35
C LYS A 66 -36.56 27.92 17.24
N MET A 67 -35.56 28.81 17.32
CA MET A 67 -34.19 28.38 17.49
C MET A 67 -34.13 27.66 18.83
N LEU A 68 -34.08 26.33 18.76
CA LEU A 68 -33.64 25.53 19.89
C LEU A 68 -32.27 26.08 20.28
N TYR A 69 -32.12 26.39 21.57
CA TYR A 69 -30.87 26.92 22.10
C TYR A 69 -29.79 25.85 21.91
N ILE A 70 -28.98 26.00 20.86
CA ILE A 70 -27.76 25.23 20.68
C ILE A 70 -26.76 25.89 21.63
N PRO A 71 -26.36 25.24 22.74
CA PRO A 71 -25.35 25.81 23.62
C PRO A 71 -24.08 26.07 22.79
N PRO A 72 -23.39 27.21 22.99
CA PRO A 72 -22.20 27.53 22.24
C PRO A 72 -21.22 26.37 22.39
N LYS A 73 -20.79 25.80 21.26
CA LYS A 73 -19.75 24.76 21.27
C LYS A 73 -18.50 25.40 21.86
N VAL A 74 -18.19 25.05 23.10
CA VAL A 74 -16.87 25.31 23.66
C VAL A 74 -15.90 24.57 22.75
N GLU A 75 -15.18 25.31 21.93
CA GLU A 75 -14.06 24.80 21.15
C GLU A 75 -12.94 24.49 22.12
N SER A 76 -13.09 23.38 22.84
CA SER A 76 -11.97 22.76 23.54
C SER A 76 -10.89 22.54 22.50
N GLU A 77 -9.74 23.17 22.71
CA GLU A 77 -8.57 23.00 21.85
C GLU A 77 -8.27 21.51 21.79
N LYS A 78 -8.65 20.87 20.67
CA LYS A 78 -8.35 19.46 20.46
C LYS A 78 -6.84 19.35 20.59
N PRO A 79 -6.31 18.56 21.55
CA PRO A 79 -4.88 18.50 21.77
C PRO A 79 -4.22 18.17 20.44
N LYS A 80 -3.36 19.07 19.96
CA LYS A 80 -2.72 18.96 18.65
C LYS A 80 -2.00 17.63 18.65
N LYS A 81 -2.57 16.62 17.98
CA LYS A 81 -1.96 15.29 17.88
C LYS A 81 -0.53 15.51 17.39
N PRO A 82 0.49 14.97 18.07
CA PRO A 82 1.87 15.23 17.70
C PRO A 82 2.03 14.85 16.23
N THR A 83 2.45 15.81 15.41
CA THR A 83 2.60 15.62 13.96
C THR A 83 3.65 14.54 13.74
N ALA A 84 3.20 13.33 13.42
CA ALA A 84 4.09 12.18 13.33
C ALA A 84 5.18 12.46 12.28
N VAL A 85 6.44 12.46 12.71
CA VAL A 85 7.57 12.70 11.80
C VAL A 85 7.50 11.65 10.69
N PRO A 86 7.44 12.06 9.41
CA PRO A 86 7.32 11.11 8.31
C PRO A 86 8.59 10.25 8.23
N PHE A 87 8.41 8.95 8.12
CA PHE A 87 9.49 7.96 8.09
C PHE A 87 10.05 7.89 6.66
N GLN A 88 10.93 8.84 6.34
CA GLN A 88 11.42 9.08 4.98
C GLN A 88 12.78 8.42 4.75
N HIS A 89 12.76 7.10 4.54
CA HIS A 89 13.97 6.31 4.22
C HIS A 89 14.11 5.95 2.74
N LEU A 90 13.03 6.09 1.96
CA LEU A 90 13.04 5.88 0.50
C LEU A 90 12.21 6.96 -0.19
N PHE A 91 12.76 7.53 -1.25
CA PHE A 91 12.17 8.56 -2.09
C PHE A 91 12.02 8.03 -3.51
N THR A 92 10.96 8.44 -4.21
CA THR A 92 10.73 8.14 -5.64
C THR A 92 11.04 9.34 -6.54
N ASN A 93 11.00 10.53 -5.96
CA ASN A 93 11.28 11.79 -6.64
C ASN A 93 11.89 12.80 -5.63
N LEU A 94 12.99 13.44 -6.00
CA LEU A 94 13.59 14.56 -5.28
C LEU A 94 13.67 15.76 -6.23
N VAL A 95 13.10 16.89 -5.83
CA VAL A 95 13.14 18.16 -6.57
C VAL A 95 13.80 19.22 -5.69
N PHE A 96 15.01 19.59 -6.07
CA PHE A 96 15.76 20.68 -5.46
C PHE A 96 15.59 21.95 -6.32
N THR A 97 15.26 23.08 -5.71
CA THR A 97 15.23 24.39 -6.39
C THR A 97 16.07 25.40 -5.61
N SER A 98 16.99 26.06 -6.31
CA SER A 98 18.00 26.97 -5.74
C SER A 98 18.23 28.17 -6.69
N PRO A 99 18.61 29.36 -6.19
CA PRO A 99 19.07 30.47 -7.02
C PRO A 99 20.45 30.22 -7.67
N LYS A 100 21.20 29.22 -7.19
CA LYS A 100 22.53 28.84 -7.72
C LYS A 100 22.44 27.50 -8.45
N LYS A 101 23.30 27.28 -9.44
CA LYS A 101 23.39 26.00 -10.14
C LYS A 101 23.86 24.92 -9.15
N LEU A 102 22.99 23.95 -8.89
CA LEU A 102 23.28 22.83 -7.99
C LEU A 102 24.40 21.96 -8.56
N ASN A 103 25.36 21.62 -7.70
CA ASN A 103 26.38 20.61 -7.97
C ASN A 103 25.83 19.23 -7.55
N ILE A 104 25.77 18.28 -8.47
CA ILE A 104 25.39 16.89 -8.16
C ILE A 104 26.63 16.03 -8.25
N PRO A 105 27.02 15.30 -7.19
CA PRO A 105 28.13 14.38 -7.25
C PRO A 105 27.92 13.32 -8.35
N PRO A 106 28.89 13.07 -9.24
CA PRO A 106 28.76 12.09 -10.32
C PRO A 106 28.65 10.63 -9.82
N LYS A 107 28.88 10.42 -8.52
CA LYS A 107 28.55 9.17 -7.82
C LYS A 107 27.04 8.91 -7.81
N ILE A 108 26.22 9.94 -7.63
CA ILE A 108 24.76 9.82 -7.54
C ILE A 108 24.14 9.44 -8.89
N GLU A 109 24.65 10.01 -9.98
CA GLU A 109 24.21 9.68 -11.34
C GLU A 109 24.51 8.22 -11.73
N LYS A 110 25.52 7.61 -11.07
CA LYS A 110 25.90 6.20 -11.26
C LYS A 110 25.25 5.25 -10.26
N ASN A 111 24.50 5.75 -9.28
CA ASN A 111 23.83 4.90 -8.30
C ASN A 111 22.66 4.17 -8.95
N LEU A 112 22.64 2.85 -8.76
CA LEU A 112 21.59 1.95 -9.24
C LEU A 112 20.86 1.38 -8.02
N THR A 113 19.54 1.30 -8.10
CA THR A 113 18.72 0.66 -7.07
C THR A 113 18.11 -0.62 -7.64
N TYR A 114 18.33 -1.73 -6.94
CA TYR A 114 17.83 -3.05 -7.29
C TYR A 114 16.46 -3.24 -6.65
N VAL A 115 15.44 -3.50 -7.47
CA VAL A 115 14.03 -3.42 -7.06
C VAL A 115 13.29 -4.71 -7.39
N PHE A 116 12.62 -5.29 -6.40
CA PHE A 116 11.69 -6.40 -6.56
C PHE A 116 10.30 -6.00 -6.08
N LYS A 117 9.27 -6.25 -6.89
CA LYS A 117 7.85 -5.94 -6.62
C LYS A 117 6.89 -7.02 -7.13
N SER A 118 7.42 -8.18 -7.51
CA SER A 118 6.61 -9.28 -8.06
C SER A 118 6.10 -10.17 -6.95
N ASP A 119 4.99 -10.86 -7.20
CA ASP A 119 4.54 -11.97 -6.35
C ASP A 119 5.16 -13.30 -6.82
N SER A 120 5.61 -13.37 -8.09
CA SER A 120 6.35 -14.51 -8.66
C SER A 120 7.80 -14.55 -8.15
N ASN A 121 8.30 -15.75 -7.84
CA ASN A 121 9.68 -16.01 -7.38
C ASN A 121 10.09 -15.26 -6.09
N LYS A 122 9.11 -14.77 -5.33
CA LYS A 122 9.27 -14.04 -4.06
C LYS A 122 10.20 -14.75 -3.08
N ASP A 123 10.02 -16.06 -2.89
CA ASP A 123 10.81 -16.83 -1.92
C ASP A 123 12.28 -16.91 -2.33
N LEU A 124 12.57 -17.12 -3.61
CA LEU A 124 13.93 -17.17 -4.16
C LEU A 124 14.61 -15.78 -4.14
N ALA A 125 13.86 -14.73 -4.48
CA ALA A 125 14.33 -13.35 -4.41
C ALA A 125 14.66 -12.93 -2.97
N PHE A 126 13.82 -13.33 -2.01
CA PHE A 126 14.04 -13.04 -0.60
C PHE A 126 15.18 -13.87 0.00
N GLN A 127 15.33 -15.15 -0.37
CA GLN A 127 16.46 -15.98 0.09
C GLN A 127 17.82 -15.42 -0.38
N ASP A 128 17.95 -15.04 -1.65
CA ASP A 128 19.19 -14.41 -2.14
C ASP A 128 19.44 -13.04 -1.51
N PHE A 129 18.38 -12.24 -1.30
CA PHE A 129 18.49 -11.00 -0.52
C PHE A 129 18.95 -11.25 0.92
N LYS A 130 18.43 -12.27 1.61
CA LYS A 130 18.77 -12.63 3.00
C LYS A 130 20.25 -12.94 3.17
N LEU A 131 20.91 -13.50 2.15
CA LEU A 131 22.36 -13.72 2.13
C LEU A 131 23.16 -12.42 1.91
N LYS A 132 22.60 -11.47 1.15
CA LYS A 132 23.29 -10.24 0.71
C LYS A 132 23.01 -9.00 1.55
N CYS A 133 21.96 -9.02 2.39
CA CYS A 133 21.51 -7.84 3.13
C CYS A 133 22.58 -7.25 4.06
N LYS A 134 23.50 -8.08 4.58
CA LYS A 134 24.64 -7.67 5.43
C LYS A 134 25.72 -6.90 4.65
N ASN A 135 25.75 -7.05 3.33
CA ASN A 135 26.69 -6.36 2.42
C ASN A 135 26.06 -5.10 1.80
N ALA A 136 24.75 -4.89 1.94
CA ALA A 136 24.08 -3.70 1.44
C ALA A 136 24.31 -2.52 2.39
N SER A 137 24.73 -1.38 1.83
CA SER A 137 24.86 -0.13 2.60
C SER A 137 23.51 0.33 3.16
N GLU A 138 22.48 0.28 2.31
CA GLU A 138 21.08 0.56 2.64
C GLU A 138 20.18 -0.40 1.87
N SER A 139 19.13 -0.88 2.54
CA SER A 139 18.03 -1.56 1.88
C SER A 139 16.73 -1.31 2.63
N VAL A 140 15.63 -1.35 1.87
CA VAL A 140 14.26 -1.18 2.37
C VAL A 140 13.46 -2.39 1.93
N ILE A 141 12.83 -3.05 2.90
CA ILE A 141 11.81 -4.06 2.62
C ILE A 141 10.46 -3.54 3.08
N ILE A 142 9.47 -3.70 2.23
CA ILE A 142 8.08 -3.42 2.51
C ILE A 142 7.32 -4.75 2.41
N CYS A 143 6.57 -5.07 3.45
CA CYS A 143 5.70 -6.23 3.50
C CYS A 143 4.37 -5.80 4.13
N GLY A 144 3.37 -5.55 3.29
CA GLY A 144 2.08 -4.96 3.66
C GLY A 144 2.22 -3.74 4.59
N ASN A 145 1.73 -3.86 5.83
CA ASN A 145 1.68 -2.76 6.81
C ASN A 145 2.98 -2.59 7.63
N LEU A 146 4.09 -3.14 7.15
CA LEU A 146 5.42 -3.06 7.76
C LEU A 146 6.46 -2.57 6.75
N MET A 147 7.31 -1.63 7.19
CA MET A 147 8.49 -1.18 6.47
C MET A 147 9.72 -1.40 7.35
N PHE A 148 10.69 -2.14 6.82
CA PHE A 148 11.98 -2.45 7.42
C PHE A 148 13.05 -1.67 6.65
N TYR A 149 13.87 -0.90 7.36
CA TYR A 149 15.02 -0.20 6.83
C TYR A 149 16.28 -0.78 7.46
N PHE A 150 17.17 -1.33 6.63
CA PHE A 150 18.45 -1.90 7.04
C PHE A 150 19.57 -0.96 6.61
N HIS A 151 20.43 -0.59 7.56
CA HIS A 151 21.56 0.31 7.33
C HIS A 151 22.66 0.02 8.35
N ASN A 152 23.90 -0.16 7.90
CA ASN A 152 25.08 -0.33 8.77
C ASN A 152 24.87 -1.32 9.94
N ASN A 153 24.37 -2.53 9.64
CA ASN A 153 24.02 -3.59 10.59
C ASN A 153 22.89 -3.29 11.60
N ILE A 154 22.16 -2.18 11.43
CA ILE A 154 20.97 -1.83 12.22
C ILE A 154 19.72 -2.05 11.36
N ALA A 155 18.69 -2.70 11.91
CA ALA A 155 17.35 -2.70 11.35
C ALA A 155 16.42 -1.77 12.14
N VAL A 156 15.77 -0.85 11.43
CA VAL A 156 14.76 0.07 11.95
C VAL A 156 13.42 -0.28 11.31
N VAL A 157 12.38 -0.46 12.11
CA VAL A 157 11.06 -0.89 11.63
C VAL A 157 9.99 0.12 11.95
N LYS A 158 9.11 0.33 10.97
CA LYS A 158 7.87 1.06 11.13
C LYS A 158 6.67 0.19 10.79
N ALA A 159 5.74 0.12 11.73
CA ALA A 159 4.36 -0.31 11.49
C ALA A 159 3.49 0.87 11.06
N PHE A 160 2.50 0.61 10.20
CA PHE A 160 1.51 1.58 9.76
C PHE A 160 0.12 1.35 10.39
N THR A 161 -0.12 0.18 10.99
CA THR A 161 -1.35 -0.16 11.70
C THR A 161 -1.06 -0.62 13.13
N LEU A 162 -2.02 -0.43 14.04
CA LEU A 162 -1.90 -0.89 15.43
C LEU A 162 -1.65 -2.41 15.53
N SER A 163 -2.29 -3.20 14.64
CA SER A 163 -2.04 -4.64 14.54
C SER A 163 -0.60 -5.00 14.17
N ALA A 164 0.02 -4.22 13.30
CA ALA A 164 1.42 -4.37 12.93
C ALA A 164 2.36 -3.90 14.05
N THR A 165 2.02 -2.82 14.77
CA THR A 165 2.78 -2.37 15.95
C THR A 165 2.81 -3.47 17.02
N ASN A 166 1.64 -4.00 17.39
CA ASN A 166 1.51 -5.09 18.35
C ASN A 166 2.26 -6.38 17.94
N LEU A 167 2.51 -6.58 16.63
CA LEU A 167 3.32 -7.70 16.14
C LEU A 167 4.80 -7.46 16.40
N ILE A 168 5.33 -6.27 16.10
CA ILE A 168 6.74 -5.96 16.33
C ILE A 168 7.04 -5.86 17.83
N GLU A 169 6.13 -5.29 18.65
CA GLU A 169 6.30 -5.19 20.11
C GLU A 169 6.45 -6.55 20.78
N LYS A 170 5.79 -7.60 20.26
CA LYS A 170 5.99 -8.99 20.72
C LYS A 170 7.37 -9.56 20.37
N ALA A 171 8.04 -9.02 19.37
CA ALA A 171 9.34 -9.49 18.87
C ALA A 171 10.54 -8.62 19.33
N SER A 172 10.31 -7.35 19.69
CA SER A 172 11.32 -6.42 20.19
C SER A 172 10.76 -5.45 21.23
N ASN A 173 11.40 -5.43 22.40
CA ASN A 173 11.11 -4.48 23.48
C ASN A 173 11.71 -3.08 23.24
N LYS A 174 12.43 -2.84 22.13
CA LYS A 174 13.22 -1.62 21.88
C LYS A 174 12.88 -0.95 20.54
N LEU A 175 11.59 -0.74 20.27
CA LEU A 175 11.16 0.01 19.09
C LEU A 175 11.82 1.41 18.99
N PRO A 176 12.16 1.89 17.78
CA PRO A 176 11.94 1.26 16.47
C PRO A 176 13.06 0.29 16.04
N MET A 177 14.05 0.02 16.91
CA MET A 177 15.16 -0.87 16.59
C MET A 177 14.83 -2.34 16.86
N ILE A 178 15.39 -3.21 16.02
CA ILE A 178 15.21 -4.66 16.12
C ILE A 178 16.43 -5.36 15.52
N ASP A 179 16.71 -6.57 15.98
CA ASP A 179 17.82 -7.37 15.45
C ASP A 179 17.55 -7.72 13.98
N ILE A 180 18.60 -7.73 13.14
CA ILE A 180 18.47 -8.04 11.71
C ILE A 180 17.86 -9.43 11.50
N ASP A 181 18.36 -10.44 12.21
CA ASP A 181 17.89 -11.81 12.00
C ASP A 181 16.42 -12.01 12.41
N LYS A 182 15.95 -11.31 13.47
CA LYS A 182 14.51 -11.26 13.85
C LYS A 182 13.68 -10.53 12.79
N SER A 183 14.19 -9.42 12.27
CA SER A 183 13.54 -8.67 11.19
C SER A 183 13.32 -9.55 9.96
N LEU A 184 14.34 -10.29 9.56
CA LEU A 184 14.30 -11.21 8.43
C LEU A 184 13.29 -12.35 8.66
N LEU A 185 13.19 -12.90 9.87
CA LEU A 185 12.18 -13.91 10.21
C LEU A 185 10.74 -13.35 10.12
N ILE A 186 10.49 -12.15 10.66
CA ILE A 186 9.16 -11.51 10.56
C ILE A 186 8.78 -11.28 9.09
N ILE A 187 9.73 -10.81 8.26
CA ILE A 187 9.51 -10.62 6.83
C ILE A 187 9.23 -11.97 6.14
N GLU A 188 9.95 -13.03 6.50
CA GLU A 188 9.75 -14.37 5.95
C GLU A 188 8.34 -14.90 6.24
N GLU A 189 7.83 -14.70 7.45
CA GLU A 189 6.45 -15.05 7.80
C GLU A 189 5.40 -14.18 7.12
N GLN A 190 5.56 -12.85 7.16
CA GLN A 190 4.59 -11.92 6.58
C GLN A 190 4.54 -12.02 5.06
N SER A 191 5.67 -12.27 4.40
CA SER A 191 5.74 -12.40 2.95
C SER A 191 4.93 -13.57 2.41
N LYS A 192 4.66 -14.62 3.19
CA LYS A 192 3.78 -15.73 2.79
C LYS A 192 2.35 -15.27 2.51
N VAL A 193 1.87 -14.26 3.24
CA VAL A 193 0.48 -13.76 3.16
C VAL A 193 0.39 -12.44 2.39
N GLN A 194 1.43 -11.60 2.46
CA GLN A 194 1.42 -10.24 1.94
C GLN A 194 2.40 -10.06 0.78
N LYS A 195 2.14 -9.04 -0.04
CA LYS A 195 3.04 -8.64 -1.13
C LYS A 195 4.35 -8.11 -0.56
N LEU A 196 5.46 -8.70 -1.02
CA LEU A 196 6.81 -8.31 -0.67
C LEU A 196 7.36 -7.33 -1.72
N GLN A 197 7.97 -6.24 -1.26
CA GLN A 197 8.76 -5.33 -2.09
C GLN A 197 10.13 -5.14 -1.46
N ILE A 198 11.19 -5.30 -2.26
CA ILE A 198 12.58 -5.18 -1.80
C ILE A 198 13.25 -4.09 -2.64
N TYR A 199 13.94 -3.17 -1.98
CA TYR A 199 14.76 -2.12 -2.58
C TYR A 199 16.15 -2.23 -1.96
N SER A 200 17.19 -2.39 -2.77
CA SER A 200 18.55 -2.65 -2.30
C SER A 200 19.58 -1.81 -3.08
N THR A 201 20.66 -1.39 -2.42
CA THR A 201 21.86 -0.86 -3.08
C THR A 201 22.75 -1.95 -3.71
N VAL A 202 22.49 -3.24 -3.41
CA VAL A 202 23.26 -4.40 -3.87
C VAL A 202 22.41 -5.36 -4.73
N PRO A 203 22.94 -5.94 -5.82
CA PRO A 203 22.22 -6.83 -6.72
C PRO A 203 21.77 -8.14 -6.08
N PHE A 204 20.49 -8.47 -6.26
CA PHE A 204 19.89 -9.75 -5.84
C PHE A 204 19.02 -10.38 -6.95
N HIS A 205 18.73 -11.67 -6.83
CA HIS A 205 17.97 -12.43 -7.83
C HIS A 205 16.56 -11.88 -8.02
N TYR A 206 16.09 -11.91 -9.28
CA TYR A 206 14.82 -11.34 -9.73
C TYR A 206 14.65 -9.83 -9.51
N SER A 207 15.69 -9.12 -9.05
CA SER A 207 15.67 -7.66 -8.96
C SER A 207 15.75 -7.01 -10.35
N VAL A 208 14.97 -5.95 -10.54
CA VAL A 208 15.02 -5.06 -11.70
C VAL A 208 15.94 -3.88 -11.36
N ILE A 209 16.93 -3.63 -12.20
CA ILE A 209 17.85 -2.51 -12.05
C ILE A 209 17.11 -1.22 -12.41
N THR A 210 16.95 -0.31 -11.44
CA THR A 210 16.36 1.01 -11.65
C THR A 210 17.43 2.08 -11.46
N PRO A 211 17.90 2.76 -12.53
CA PRO A 211 18.83 3.87 -12.41
C PRO A 211 18.13 5.12 -11.85
N ILE A 212 18.91 6.03 -11.27
CA ILE A 212 18.43 7.38 -10.94
C ILE A 212 18.56 8.25 -12.19
N ILE A 213 17.44 8.77 -12.68
CA ILE A 213 17.41 9.66 -13.85
C ILE A 213 17.49 11.10 -13.35
N PHE A 214 18.45 11.86 -13.88
CA PHE A 214 18.62 13.27 -13.55
C PHE A 214 18.08 14.18 -14.66
N HIS A 215 17.28 15.18 -14.26
CA HIS A 215 16.79 16.25 -15.12
C HIS A 215 17.14 17.62 -14.53
N PHE A 216 17.78 18.46 -15.33
CA PHE A 216 18.10 19.85 -14.99
C PHE A 216 17.24 20.82 -15.80
N SER A 217 16.79 21.91 -15.17
CA SER A 217 16.05 22.98 -15.83
C SER A 217 16.37 24.34 -15.21
N GLU A 218 16.42 25.37 -16.05
CA GLU A 218 16.51 26.77 -15.62
C GLU A 218 15.13 27.42 -15.80
N ILE A 219 14.69 28.18 -14.79
CA ILE A 219 13.36 28.78 -14.70
C ILE A 219 13.52 30.27 -14.41
N GLY A 220 12.92 31.11 -15.25
CA GLY A 220 12.81 32.55 -14.97
C GLY A 220 11.84 32.83 -13.84
N SER A 221 12.24 33.63 -12.86
CA SER A 221 11.40 34.12 -11.76
C SER A 221 11.51 35.64 -11.65
N ALA A 222 10.50 36.28 -11.05
CA ALA A 222 10.52 37.72 -10.78
C ALA A 222 11.68 38.17 -9.87
N LYS A 223 12.31 37.23 -9.14
CA LYS A 223 13.51 37.46 -8.31
C LYS A 223 14.83 37.11 -8.99
N GLY A 224 14.82 36.70 -10.27
CA GLY A 224 16.00 36.25 -11.01
C GLY A 224 15.86 34.83 -11.57
N ARG A 225 16.97 34.24 -12.00
CA ARG A 225 17.03 32.85 -12.50
C ARG A 225 16.97 31.88 -11.31
N LEU A 226 16.19 30.81 -11.46
CA LEU A 226 16.14 29.69 -10.53
C LEU A 226 16.57 28.41 -11.27
N PHE A 227 17.38 27.60 -10.62
CA PHE A 227 17.81 26.30 -11.13
C PHE A 227 17.06 25.21 -10.40
N ARG A 228 16.45 24.30 -11.16
CA ARG A 228 15.68 23.16 -10.65
C ARG A 228 16.32 21.85 -11.11
N ALA A 229 16.75 21.07 -10.14
CA ALA A 229 17.24 19.71 -10.29
C ALA A 229 16.14 18.73 -9.87
N LYS A 230 15.77 17.80 -10.75
CA LYS A 230 14.82 16.72 -10.48
C LYS A 230 15.54 15.39 -10.64
N LEU A 231 15.52 14.57 -9.60
CA LEU A 231 15.97 13.19 -9.64
C LEU A 231 14.74 12.28 -9.56
N ASP A 232 14.65 11.32 -10.46
CA ASP A 232 13.58 10.33 -10.55
C ASP A 232 14.15 8.92 -10.41
N GLY A 233 13.49 8.08 -9.60
CA GLY A 233 13.96 6.73 -9.29
C GLY A 233 13.92 6.45 -7.79
N TYR A 234 14.22 5.22 -7.39
CA TYR A 234 14.23 4.84 -5.98
C TYR A 234 15.54 5.28 -5.34
N MET A 235 15.49 6.30 -4.48
CA MET A 235 16.62 6.91 -3.81
C MET A 235 16.51 6.72 -2.31
N PHE A 236 17.57 6.27 -1.66
CA PHE A 236 17.60 6.16 -0.20
C PHE A 236 18.03 7.48 0.46
N LYS A 237 18.06 7.51 1.80
CA LYS A 237 18.28 8.73 2.58
C LYS A 237 19.65 9.36 2.34
N PHE A 238 20.70 8.55 2.18
CA PHE A 238 22.04 9.07 1.90
C PHE A 238 22.13 9.92 0.63
N VAL A 239 21.32 9.65 -0.41
CA VAL A 239 21.34 10.42 -1.67
C VAL A 239 20.97 11.88 -1.44
N LYS A 240 19.96 12.12 -0.59
CA LYS A 240 19.56 13.47 -0.17
C LYS A 240 20.69 14.14 0.61
N GLU A 241 21.34 13.42 1.52
CA GLU A 241 22.41 13.93 2.37
C GLU A 241 23.68 14.28 1.58
N GLU A 242 24.10 13.43 0.63
CA GLU A 242 25.23 13.71 -0.27
C GLU A 242 25.00 14.99 -1.11
N ILE A 243 23.77 15.26 -1.57
CA ILE A 243 23.44 16.49 -2.31
C ILE A 243 23.52 17.73 -1.40
N TYR A 244 23.02 17.66 -0.17
CA TYR A 244 23.12 18.79 0.77
C TYR A 244 24.58 19.10 1.15
N LEU A 245 25.38 18.06 1.42
CA LEU A 245 26.81 18.21 1.72
C LEU A 245 27.58 18.81 0.53
N ALA A 246 27.32 18.33 -0.69
CA ALA A 246 27.97 18.82 -1.90
C ALA A 246 27.63 20.29 -2.25
N ASN A 247 26.53 20.83 -1.70
CA ASN A 247 26.09 22.21 -1.90
C ASN A 247 26.16 23.06 -0.60
N GLY A 248 26.87 22.58 0.43
CA GLY A 248 27.23 23.37 1.61
C GLY A 248 26.11 23.66 2.60
N ASN A 249 25.11 22.77 2.74
CA ASN A 249 24.00 22.91 3.71
C ASN A 249 23.25 24.25 3.65
N SER A 250 23.17 24.90 2.48
CA SER A 250 22.55 26.23 2.38
C SER A 250 21.03 26.20 2.57
N ASP A 251 20.51 27.02 3.47
CA ASP A 251 19.07 27.27 3.66
C ASP A 251 18.35 27.78 2.39
N GLU A 252 19.11 28.23 1.38
CA GLU A 252 18.63 28.62 0.05
C GLU A 252 18.08 27.45 -0.79
N ILE A 253 18.35 26.19 -0.41
CA ILE A 253 17.90 25.00 -1.17
C ILE A 253 16.55 24.53 -0.67
N SER A 254 15.50 24.90 -1.41
CA SER A 254 14.18 24.31 -1.24
C SER A 254 14.16 22.88 -1.80
N LEU A 255 13.75 21.91 -0.98
CA LEU A 255 13.56 20.52 -1.38
C LEU A 255 12.08 20.13 -1.28
N ASN A 256 11.53 19.67 -2.39
CA ASN A 256 10.30 18.90 -2.44
C ASN A 256 10.65 17.44 -2.69
N SER A 257 10.17 16.53 -1.83
CA SER A 257 10.50 15.10 -1.91
C SER A 257 9.24 14.24 -1.80
N VAL A 258 9.04 13.34 -2.77
CA VAL A 258 8.01 12.30 -2.67
C VAL A 258 8.65 11.07 -2.05
N ALA A 259 8.37 10.85 -0.76
CA ALA A 259 8.70 9.60 -0.09
C ALA A 259 7.80 8.46 -0.60
N LEU A 260 8.27 7.22 -0.58
CA LEU A 260 7.41 6.08 -0.89
C LEU A 260 6.35 5.92 0.22
N SER A 261 5.10 6.27 -0.09
CA SER A 261 3.94 5.99 0.76
C SER A 261 3.47 4.55 0.57
N LEU A 262 3.12 3.91 1.68
CA LEU A 262 2.38 2.64 1.73
C LEU A 262 0.87 2.88 1.75
#